data_AF-A0A914PJ23-F1
#
_entry.id   AF-A0A914PJ23-F1
#
_cell.length_a   1.000
_cell.length_b   1.000
_cell.length_c   1.000
_cell.angle_alpha   90.00
_cell.angle_beta   90.00
_cell.angle_gamma   90.00
#
_symmetry.space_group_name_H-M   'P 1'
#
loop_
_entity.id
_entity.type
_entity.pdbx_description
1 polymer ?
#
loop_
_entity_poly.entity_id
_entity_poly.type
_entity_poly.pdbx_seq_one_letter_code
_entity_poly.pdbx_strand_id
1 'polypeptide(L)'
;MDYGNNWRLLKTQITNILNNEYIHTSFEASYQHAYAIVLHNQGEKLYFDLEEFFKRHLIEKVRPSIINASDSLTKLIEARKEFYDSLRLVRDTLCYFERIFINKRRRDLLHIISLGQHLFNTEIILNSNVCDRMKMVMSEMIESSRKSENWEELKASSNILLELGEGNQKIYEECFEKLFLEKSAEFYKSESQKYLKNGCEFVTKINEILNMEEKFFHFLDSKTLSKLNIVLIYELITSNIQSILNMEHGGIVYMLENNCTEELNILHSLIERIPNGLNFDVSSIIKYIRVRYSKFFDKLNEILVSNNFIDYVESLLDLKNETDIFMKKFFNNKNQLSVKVQEIICHLLKPDPQIFSLYIDHFLKKNSLENDIFELIGKATDVFKLLAEKDVFEKFYKKHLAKRLLFGKTSSYENEKHFISKLKDECGISFTQKAEAMLKDIEISNDLMTSYKNKNGDKNDIDLNVQVLTKSYWPISDIHSCILPISAETAFNKFKDFYFSKHSGRTLTINPNFGFADLKATFYMVKNIVSFCLHNYRN
;
A
#
# COMPACT_ATOMS: atom_id res chain seq x y z
N MET A 1 45.57 -31.99 -56.57
CA MET A 1 46.35 -31.05 -55.74
C MET A 1 46.22 -31.46 -54.29
N ASP A 2 47.30 -31.33 -53.53
CA ASP A 2 47.39 -31.82 -52.17
C ASP A 2 46.89 -30.77 -51.17
N TYR A 3 45.70 -31.02 -50.60
CA TYR A 3 45.15 -30.24 -49.49
C TYR A 3 46.17 -30.08 -48.36
N GLY A 4 46.97 -31.11 -48.09
CA GLY A 4 47.96 -31.10 -47.01
C GLY A 4 49.01 -29.99 -47.17
N ASN A 5 49.52 -29.78 -48.39
CA ASN A 5 50.50 -28.73 -48.66
C ASN A 5 49.89 -27.33 -48.58
N ASN A 6 48.70 -27.12 -49.18
CA ASN A 6 48.03 -25.83 -49.17
C ASN A 6 47.57 -25.44 -47.76
N TRP A 7 47.06 -26.40 -46.98
CA TRP A 7 46.71 -26.20 -45.57
C TRP A 7 47.95 -25.95 -44.71
N ARG A 8 49.05 -26.67 -44.92
CA ARG A 8 50.29 -26.44 -44.15
C ARG A 8 50.82 -25.03 -44.34
N LEU A 9 50.86 -24.55 -45.59
CA LEU A 9 51.29 -23.19 -45.90
C LEU A 9 50.33 -22.15 -45.32
N LEU A 10 49.01 -22.35 -45.47
CA LEU A 10 48.00 -21.47 -44.88
C LEU A 10 48.08 -21.43 -43.35
N LYS A 11 48.25 -22.58 -42.69
CA LYS A 11 48.39 -22.70 -41.23
C LYS A 11 49.60 -21.93 -40.72
N THR A 12 50.74 -22.01 -41.39
CA THR A 12 51.93 -21.21 -41.02
C THR A 12 51.63 -19.71 -41.11
N GLN A 13 50.94 -19.28 -42.16
CA GLN A 13 50.58 -17.87 -42.35
C GLN A 13 49.61 -17.38 -41.27
N ILE A 14 48.57 -18.17 -40.94
CA ILE A 14 47.63 -17.86 -39.86
C ILE A 14 48.34 -17.87 -38.49
N THR A 15 49.31 -18.77 -38.28
CA THR A 15 50.12 -18.81 -37.06
C THR A 15 50.90 -17.52 -36.87
N ASN A 16 51.52 -17.01 -37.93
CA ASN A 16 52.25 -15.75 -37.91
C ASN A 16 51.32 -14.56 -37.64
N ILE A 17 50.11 -14.55 -38.21
CA ILE A 17 49.09 -13.53 -37.92
C ILE A 17 48.69 -13.56 -36.44
N LEU A 18 48.37 -14.73 -35.88
CA LEU A 18 47.98 -14.88 -34.47
C LEU A 18 49.11 -14.54 -33.48
N ASN A 19 50.38 -14.59 -33.90
CA ASN A 19 51.53 -14.23 -33.09
C ASN A 19 51.99 -12.77 -33.29
N ASN A 20 51.27 -11.96 -34.07
CA ASN A 20 51.67 -10.60 -34.48
C ASN A 20 52.99 -10.53 -35.31
N GLU A 21 53.39 -11.61 -35.99
CA GLU A 21 54.62 -11.70 -36.80
C GLU A 21 54.35 -11.41 -38.29
N TYR A 22 53.98 -10.16 -38.60
CA TYR A 22 53.51 -9.77 -39.95
C TYR A 22 54.59 -9.78 -41.04
N ILE A 23 55.86 -9.69 -40.67
CA ILE A 23 57.00 -9.55 -41.60
C ILE A 23 57.16 -10.79 -42.50
N HIS A 24 56.72 -11.96 -42.03
CA HIS A 24 56.81 -13.22 -42.75
C HIS A 24 55.48 -13.65 -43.38
N THR A 25 54.49 -12.74 -43.44
CA THR A 25 53.16 -13.04 -43.96
C THR A 25 52.94 -12.52 -45.37
N SER A 26 52.53 -13.40 -46.29
CA SER A 26 52.03 -13.02 -47.61
C SER A 26 50.52 -13.22 -47.64
N PHE A 27 49.79 -12.10 -47.51
CA PHE A 27 48.33 -12.06 -47.56
C PHE A 27 47.78 -12.56 -48.91
N GLU A 28 48.48 -12.25 -50.00
CA GLU A 28 48.10 -12.69 -51.35
C GLU A 28 48.30 -14.20 -51.54
N ALA A 29 49.45 -14.75 -51.10
CA ALA A 29 49.66 -16.19 -51.13
C ALA A 29 48.61 -16.91 -50.27
N SER A 30 48.34 -16.41 -49.05
CA SER A 30 47.33 -16.98 -48.15
C SER A 30 45.94 -17.03 -48.81
N TYR A 31 45.55 -15.95 -49.49
CA TYR A 31 44.30 -15.89 -50.26
C TYR A 31 44.27 -16.91 -51.40
N GLN A 32 45.36 -17.04 -52.17
CA GLN A 32 45.44 -17.99 -53.29
C GLN A 32 45.33 -19.45 -52.82
N HIS A 33 45.97 -19.81 -51.70
CA HIS A 33 45.87 -21.15 -51.12
C HIS A 33 44.45 -21.43 -50.60
N ALA A 34 43.83 -20.47 -49.90
CA ALA A 34 42.45 -20.58 -49.45
C ALA A 34 41.46 -20.69 -50.62
N TYR A 35 41.64 -19.87 -51.67
CA TYR A 35 40.86 -19.93 -52.90
C TYR A 35 40.94 -21.31 -53.56
N ALA A 36 42.14 -21.88 -53.71
CA ALA A 36 42.34 -23.21 -54.28
C ALA A 36 41.61 -24.30 -53.48
N ILE A 37 41.67 -24.26 -52.15
CA ILE A 37 40.99 -25.23 -51.27
C ILE A 37 39.46 -25.16 -51.43
N VAL A 38 38.90 -23.94 -51.47
CA VAL A 38 37.45 -23.74 -51.58
C VAL A 38 36.93 -24.11 -52.97
N LEU A 39 37.70 -23.81 -54.03
CA LEU A 39 37.37 -24.17 -55.41
C LEU A 39 37.26 -25.69 -55.58
N HIS A 40 38.07 -26.46 -54.86
CA HIS A 40 38.05 -27.93 -54.89
C HIS A 40 37.03 -28.58 -53.95
N ASN A 41 35.99 -27.84 -53.50
CA ASN A 41 34.92 -28.33 -52.61
C ASN A 41 35.39 -28.84 -51.23
N GLN A 42 36.57 -28.44 -50.75
CA GLN A 42 37.11 -28.85 -49.44
C GLN A 42 36.89 -27.80 -48.34
N GLY A 43 35.89 -26.95 -48.49
CA GLY A 43 35.57 -25.88 -47.53
C GLY A 43 35.16 -26.38 -46.14
N GLU A 44 34.47 -27.51 -46.03
CA GLU A 44 34.10 -28.07 -44.72
C GLU A 44 35.31 -28.51 -43.92
N LYS A 45 36.25 -29.21 -44.59
CA LYS A 45 37.48 -29.67 -43.96
C LYS A 45 38.32 -28.49 -43.48
N LEU A 46 38.39 -27.43 -44.29
CA LEU A 46 39.05 -26.18 -43.92
C LEU A 46 38.41 -25.53 -42.68
N TYR A 47 37.07 -25.55 -42.56
CA TYR A 47 36.36 -25.00 -41.41
C TYR A 47 36.74 -25.72 -40.10
N PHE A 48 36.63 -27.05 -40.08
CA PHE A 48 36.93 -27.85 -38.89
C PHE A 48 38.42 -27.80 -38.52
N ASP A 49 39.32 -27.80 -39.52
CA ASP A 49 40.75 -27.67 -39.26
C ASP A 49 41.10 -26.27 -38.70
N LEU A 50 40.40 -25.21 -39.13
CA LEU A 50 40.52 -23.85 -38.56
C LEU A 50 39.97 -23.77 -37.14
N GLU A 51 38.82 -24.38 -36.89
CA GLU A 51 38.21 -24.45 -35.55
C GLU A 51 39.14 -25.14 -34.55
N GLU A 52 39.68 -26.32 -34.90
CA GLU A 52 40.62 -27.06 -34.06
C GLU A 52 41.92 -26.26 -33.85
N PHE A 53 42.38 -25.54 -34.87
CA PHE A 53 43.56 -24.71 -34.79
C PHE A 53 43.40 -23.52 -33.84
N PHE A 54 42.31 -22.75 -33.97
CA PHE A 54 42.00 -21.67 -33.04
C PHE A 54 41.84 -22.18 -31.61
N LYS A 55 41.16 -23.32 -31.43
CA LYS A 55 41.01 -23.97 -30.13
C LYS A 55 42.36 -24.31 -29.49
N ARG A 56 43.29 -24.94 -30.24
CA ARG A 56 44.65 -25.23 -29.73
C ARG A 56 45.41 -23.96 -29.35
N HIS A 57 45.38 -22.93 -30.20
CA HIS A 57 46.06 -21.67 -29.91
C HIS A 57 45.56 -21.02 -28.60
N LEU A 58 44.24 -21.00 -28.39
CA LEU A 58 43.63 -20.48 -27.16
C LEU A 58 44.07 -21.29 -25.93
N ILE A 59 44.08 -22.63 -26.03
CA ILE A 59 44.44 -23.53 -24.90
C ILE A 59 45.93 -23.45 -24.56
N GLU A 60 46.81 -23.45 -25.56
CA GLU A 60 48.26 -23.60 -25.35
C GLU A 60 48.98 -22.28 -25.07
N LYS A 61 48.52 -21.17 -25.66
CA LYS A 61 49.18 -19.85 -25.50
C LYS A 61 48.38 -18.88 -24.62
N VAL A 62 47.11 -18.70 -24.92
CA VAL A 62 46.30 -17.64 -24.29
C VAL A 62 45.92 -18.01 -22.86
N ARG A 63 45.45 -19.25 -22.62
CA ARG A 63 45.02 -19.72 -21.30
C ARG A 63 46.15 -19.65 -20.24
N PRO A 64 47.37 -20.16 -20.48
CA PRO A 64 48.44 -20.10 -19.47
C PRO A 64 48.91 -18.66 -19.21
N SER A 65 48.89 -17.79 -20.22
CA SER A 65 49.24 -16.38 -20.07
C SER A 65 48.29 -15.64 -19.13
N ILE A 66 46.99 -15.95 -19.18
CA ILE A 66 45.98 -15.36 -18.29
C ILE A 66 46.09 -15.92 -16.87
N ILE A 67 46.27 -17.24 -16.72
CA ILE A 67 46.35 -17.89 -15.40
C ILE A 67 47.58 -17.41 -14.61
N ASN A 68 48.70 -17.19 -15.28
CA ASN A 68 49.95 -16.79 -14.63
C ASN A 68 50.05 -15.27 -14.37
N ALA A 69 49.13 -14.46 -14.90
CA ALA A 69 49.13 -13.02 -14.70
C ALA A 69 48.64 -12.64 -13.29
N SER A 70 49.31 -11.67 -12.66
CA SER A 70 48.86 -11.06 -11.40
C SER A 70 47.55 -10.30 -11.58
N ASP A 71 47.41 -9.56 -12.68
CA ASP A 71 46.19 -8.85 -13.06
C ASP A 71 45.42 -9.61 -14.15
N SER A 72 44.69 -10.64 -13.72
CA SER A 72 44.06 -11.60 -14.62
C SER A 72 42.92 -11.00 -15.46
N LEU A 73 42.22 -9.96 -14.99
CA LEU A 73 41.10 -9.33 -15.69
C LEU A 73 41.59 -8.44 -16.83
N THR A 74 42.53 -7.54 -16.56
CA THR A 74 43.09 -6.62 -17.56
C THR A 74 43.82 -7.40 -18.66
N LYS A 75 44.58 -8.43 -18.29
CA LYS A 75 45.26 -9.31 -19.26
C LYS A 75 44.27 -10.08 -20.14
N LEU A 76 43.11 -10.46 -19.62
CA LEU A 76 42.09 -11.17 -20.38
C LEU A 76 41.48 -10.27 -21.48
N ILE A 77 41.29 -8.97 -21.22
CA ILE A 77 40.84 -8.02 -22.24
C ILE A 77 41.88 -7.81 -23.31
N GLU A 78 43.14 -7.58 -22.91
CA GLU A 78 44.24 -7.41 -23.87
C GLU A 78 44.31 -8.62 -24.79
N ALA A 79 44.33 -9.82 -24.22
CA ALA A 79 44.34 -11.06 -24.98
C ALA A 79 43.11 -11.20 -25.89
N ARG A 80 41.93 -10.76 -25.44
CA ARG A 80 40.73 -10.74 -26.28
C ARG A 80 40.88 -9.76 -27.45
N LYS A 81 41.31 -8.52 -27.20
CA LYS A 81 41.49 -7.49 -28.23
C LYS A 81 42.50 -7.96 -29.28
N GLU A 82 43.67 -8.42 -28.84
CA GLU A 82 44.72 -8.96 -29.72
C GLU A 82 44.21 -10.14 -30.57
N PHE A 83 43.47 -11.07 -29.95
CA PHE A 83 42.89 -12.20 -30.67
C PHE A 83 41.86 -11.75 -31.71
N TYR A 84 41.00 -10.78 -31.40
CA TYR A 84 39.97 -10.30 -32.32
C TYR A 84 40.57 -9.48 -33.48
N ASP A 85 41.60 -8.68 -33.23
CA ASP A 85 42.32 -7.97 -34.29
C ASP A 85 43.03 -8.97 -35.21
N SER A 86 43.62 -10.03 -34.64
CA SER A 86 44.18 -11.13 -35.42
C SER A 86 43.10 -11.85 -36.25
N LEU A 87 41.92 -12.10 -35.68
CA LEU A 87 40.80 -12.72 -36.40
C LEU A 87 40.27 -11.86 -37.54
N ARG A 88 40.30 -10.53 -37.44
CA ARG A 88 39.94 -9.62 -38.55
C ARG A 88 40.89 -9.80 -39.72
N LEU A 89 42.20 -9.90 -39.46
CA LEU A 89 43.20 -10.16 -40.49
C LEU A 89 43.06 -11.56 -41.10
N VAL A 90 42.76 -12.58 -40.27
CA VAL A 90 42.48 -13.94 -40.76
C VAL A 90 41.21 -13.97 -41.61
N ARG A 91 40.16 -13.24 -41.21
CA ARG A 91 38.95 -13.07 -42.02
C ARG A 91 39.26 -12.45 -43.37
N ASP A 92 40.08 -11.41 -43.40
CA ASP A 92 40.42 -10.70 -44.64
C ASP A 92 41.24 -11.59 -45.60
N THR A 93 42.16 -12.40 -45.08
CA THR A 93 42.86 -13.43 -45.88
C THR A 93 41.93 -14.54 -46.38
N LEU A 94 40.92 -14.91 -45.61
CA LEU A 94 39.93 -15.93 -45.93
C LEU A 94 38.63 -15.36 -46.54
N CYS A 95 38.65 -14.13 -47.04
CA CYS A 95 37.41 -13.45 -47.44
C CYS A 95 36.63 -14.18 -48.56
N TYR A 96 37.32 -14.91 -49.45
CA TYR A 96 36.68 -15.75 -50.47
C TYR A 96 35.94 -16.93 -49.84
N PHE A 97 36.55 -17.60 -48.87
CA PHE A 97 35.93 -18.68 -48.10
C PHE A 97 34.67 -18.19 -47.38
N GLU A 98 34.76 -17.04 -46.71
CA GLU A 98 33.64 -16.49 -45.97
C GLU A 98 32.47 -16.05 -46.89
N ARG A 99 32.77 -15.36 -48.01
CA ARG A 99 31.74 -14.85 -48.92
C ARG A 99 31.07 -15.91 -49.79
N ILE A 100 31.74 -17.03 -50.09
CA ILE A 100 31.23 -18.02 -51.05
C ILE A 100 30.88 -19.33 -50.37
N PHE A 101 31.69 -19.82 -49.44
CA PHE A 101 31.41 -21.08 -48.78
C PHE A 101 30.35 -20.89 -47.68
N ILE A 102 30.58 -19.96 -46.74
CA ILE A 102 29.67 -19.73 -45.61
C ILE A 102 28.35 -19.07 -46.09
N ASN A 103 28.40 -17.99 -46.85
CA ASN A 103 27.16 -17.28 -47.27
C ASN A 103 26.28 -18.03 -48.29
N LYS A 104 26.87 -18.82 -49.20
CA LYS A 104 26.12 -19.47 -50.30
C LYS A 104 25.90 -20.96 -50.14
N ARG A 105 26.78 -21.70 -49.45
CA ARG A 105 26.71 -23.18 -49.40
C ARG A 105 26.31 -23.74 -48.03
N ARG A 106 26.65 -23.06 -46.93
CA ARG A 106 26.42 -23.50 -45.53
C ARG A 106 26.13 -22.32 -44.60
N ARG A 107 24.87 -21.86 -44.56
CA ARG A 107 24.43 -20.74 -43.68
C ARG A 107 24.29 -21.12 -42.20
N ASP A 108 24.41 -22.40 -41.92
CA ASP A 108 24.38 -23.03 -40.60
C ASP A 108 25.71 -22.89 -39.83
N LEU A 109 26.80 -22.53 -40.51
CA LEU A 109 28.12 -22.35 -39.89
C LEU A 109 28.37 -20.90 -39.45
N LEU A 110 29.09 -20.73 -38.34
CA LEU A 110 29.46 -19.41 -37.82
C LEU A 110 30.54 -18.76 -38.70
N HIS A 111 30.43 -17.45 -38.91
CA HIS A 111 31.50 -16.62 -39.50
C HIS A 111 32.79 -16.69 -38.67
N ILE A 112 33.94 -16.38 -39.26
CA ILE A 112 35.26 -16.56 -38.61
C ILE A 112 35.35 -15.79 -37.29
N ILE A 113 34.86 -14.55 -37.27
CA ILE A 113 34.84 -13.71 -36.05
C ILE A 113 33.90 -14.32 -35.01
N SER A 114 32.71 -14.78 -35.41
CA SER A 114 31.72 -15.40 -34.52
C SER A 114 32.19 -16.75 -33.98
N LEU A 115 32.90 -17.54 -34.78
CA LEU A 115 33.54 -18.79 -34.38
C LEU A 115 34.65 -18.52 -33.36
N GLY A 116 35.51 -17.54 -33.63
CA GLY A 116 36.55 -17.12 -32.70
C GLY A 116 35.98 -16.61 -31.38
N GLN A 117 34.89 -15.84 -31.42
CA GLN A 117 34.15 -15.41 -30.24
C GLN A 117 33.58 -16.60 -29.44
N HIS A 118 32.94 -17.54 -30.12
CA HIS A 118 32.41 -18.74 -29.50
C HIS A 118 33.52 -19.54 -28.80
N LEU A 119 34.63 -19.81 -29.50
CA LEU A 119 35.77 -20.55 -28.96
C LEU A 119 36.45 -19.83 -27.79
N PHE A 120 36.60 -18.50 -27.86
CA PHE A 120 37.14 -17.71 -26.76
C PHE A 120 36.25 -17.83 -25.52
N ASN A 121 34.93 -17.75 -25.69
CA ASN A 121 33.98 -17.89 -24.60
C ASN A 121 34.01 -19.30 -23.99
N THR A 122 34.03 -20.35 -24.81
CA THR A 122 34.00 -21.74 -24.32
C THR A 122 35.32 -22.20 -23.71
N GLU A 123 36.45 -21.84 -24.32
CA GLU A 123 37.77 -22.37 -23.93
C GLU A 123 38.53 -21.46 -22.95
N ILE A 124 38.28 -20.15 -22.94
CA ILE A 124 38.95 -19.22 -22.01
C ILE A 124 38.01 -18.84 -20.89
N ILE A 125 36.85 -18.25 -21.20
CA ILE A 125 35.98 -17.65 -20.17
C ILE A 125 35.27 -18.71 -19.33
N LEU A 126 34.68 -19.73 -19.95
CA LEU A 126 33.97 -20.83 -19.27
C LEU A 126 34.93 -21.88 -18.67
N ASN A 127 36.25 -21.71 -18.82
CA ASN A 127 37.21 -22.59 -18.17
C ASN A 127 37.13 -22.38 -16.65
N SER A 128 37.01 -23.47 -15.89
CA SER A 128 36.87 -23.43 -14.42
C SER A 128 37.98 -22.61 -13.76
N ASN A 129 39.25 -22.80 -14.14
CA ASN A 129 40.36 -22.13 -13.46
C ASN A 129 40.38 -20.62 -13.69
N VAL A 130 40.05 -20.18 -14.91
CA VAL A 130 40.00 -18.76 -15.25
C VAL A 130 38.75 -18.13 -14.62
N CYS A 131 37.60 -18.81 -14.70
CA CYS A 131 36.35 -18.38 -14.08
C CYS A 131 36.47 -18.26 -12.55
N ASP A 132 37.03 -19.26 -11.88
CA ASP A 132 37.19 -19.29 -10.42
C ASP A 132 38.15 -18.20 -9.96
N ARG A 133 39.26 -17.97 -10.69
CA ARG A 133 40.18 -16.88 -10.40
C ARG A 133 39.54 -15.51 -10.60
N MET A 134 38.76 -15.32 -11.65
CA MET A 134 37.98 -14.09 -11.86
C MET A 134 36.99 -13.85 -10.73
N LYS A 135 36.24 -14.88 -10.32
CA LYS A 135 35.31 -14.81 -9.18
C LYS A 135 36.02 -14.48 -7.87
N MET A 136 37.19 -15.07 -7.62
CA MET A 136 38.00 -14.80 -6.43
C MET A 136 38.45 -13.34 -6.37
N VAL A 137 39.07 -12.84 -7.46
CA VAL A 137 39.52 -11.44 -7.54
C VAL A 137 38.35 -10.47 -7.40
N MET A 138 37.22 -10.75 -8.04
CA MET A 138 36.00 -9.95 -7.90
C MET A 138 35.46 -9.96 -6.48
N SER A 139 35.49 -11.10 -5.79
CA SER A 139 35.06 -11.21 -4.39
C SER A 139 35.92 -10.35 -3.46
N GLU A 140 37.24 -10.41 -3.63
CA GLU A 140 38.19 -9.60 -2.87
C GLU A 140 38.00 -8.10 -3.13
N MET A 141 37.78 -7.72 -4.39
CA MET A 141 37.47 -6.33 -4.77
C MET A 141 36.15 -5.87 -4.15
N ILE A 142 35.08 -6.66 -4.15
CA ILE A 142 33.80 -6.30 -3.53
C ILE A 142 33.98 -6.05 -2.03
N GLU A 143 34.69 -6.94 -1.33
CA GLU A 143 34.93 -6.79 0.11
C GLU A 143 35.83 -5.59 0.43
N SER A 144 36.86 -5.35 -0.37
CA SER A 144 37.79 -4.23 -0.22
C SER A 144 37.10 -2.89 -0.51
N SER A 145 36.34 -2.80 -1.61
CA SER A 145 35.59 -1.61 -2.00
C SER A 145 34.57 -1.21 -0.95
N ARG A 146 33.93 -2.18 -0.27
CA ARG A 146 32.99 -1.90 0.83
C ARG A 146 33.64 -1.41 2.10
N LYS A 147 34.88 -1.82 2.38
CA LYS A 147 35.63 -1.38 3.57
C LYS A 147 36.36 -0.05 3.36
N SER A 148 36.81 0.20 2.13
CA SER A 148 37.60 1.37 1.76
C SER A 148 36.81 2.49 1.07
N GLU A 149 35.52 2.25 0.78
CA GLU A 149 34.64 3.13 -0.01
C GLU A 149 35.16 3.44 -1.43
N ASN A 150 36.14 2.69 -1.94
CA ASN A 150 36.69 2.88 -3.28
C ASN A 150 36.08 1.89 -4.29
N TRP A 151 35.24 2.41 -5.17
CA TRP A 151 34.47 1.64 -6.16
C TRP A 151 34.96 1.78 -7.59
N GLU A 152 36.01 2.58 -7.84
CA GLU A 152 36.51 2.83 -9.19
C GLU A 152 37.07 1.56 -9.84
N GLU A 153 37.80 0.76 -9.06
CA GLU A 153 38.37 -0.52 -9.50
C GLU A 153 37.28 -1.55 -9.80
N LEU A 154 36.21 -1.59 -8.98
CA LEU A 154 35.05 -2.47 -9.22
C LEU A 154 34.26 -2.03 -10.46
N LYS A 155 34.10 -0.72 -10.66
CA LYS A 155 33.44 -0.17 -11.86
C LYS A 155 34.24 -0.53 -13.13
N ALA A 156 35.56 -0.32 -13.10
CA ALA A 156 36.41 -0.72 -14.20
C ALA A 156 36.24 -2.22 -14.48
N SER A 157 36.39 -3.05 -13.46
CA SER A 157 36.29 -4.52 -13.56
C SER A 157 34.91 -5.03 -14.02
N SER A 158 33.81 -4.38 -13.62
CA SER A 158 32.46 -4.72 -14.08
C SER A 158 32.19 -4.28 -15.52
N ASN A 159 32.67 -3.10 -15.94
CA ASN A 159 32.62 -2.68 -17.35
C ASN A 159 33.43 -3.63 -18.22
N ILE A 160 34.59 -4.07 -17.74
CA ILE A 160 35.42 -5.08 -18.37
C ILE A 160 34.61 -6.36 -18.60
N LEU A 161 33.85 -6.84 -17.61
CA LEU A 161 32.99 -8.01 -17.78
C LEU A 161 31.81 -7.79 -18.74
N LEU A 162 31.26 -6.58 -18.79
CA LEU A 162 30.21 -6.22 -19.76
C LEU A 162 30.76 -6.19 -21.19
N GLU A 163 31.95 -5.62 -21.42
CA GLU A 163 32.68 -5.72 -22.69
C GLU A 163 32.94 -7.19 -23.03
N LEU A 164 33.30 -7.99 -22.02
CA LEU A 164 33.51 -9.43 -22.17
C LEU A 164 32.24 -10.19 -22.60
N GLY A 165 31.07 -9.63 -22.28
CA GLY A 165 29.74 -10.17 -22.57
C GLY A 165 29.05 -9.64 -23.84
N GLU A 166 29.67 -8.79 -24.67
CA GLU A 166 29.07 -8.33 -25.93
C GLU A 166 28.67 -9.54 -26.82
N GLY A 167 27.39 -9.90 -26.80
CA GLY A 167 26.82 -11.07 -27.50
C GLY A 167 26.41 -12.25 -26.60
N ASN A 168 26.74 -12.27 -25.30
CA ASN A 168 26.34 -13.32 -24.36
C ASN A 168 26.20 -12.80 -22.91
N GLN A 169 25.05 -12.18 -22.60
CA GLN A 169 24.72 -11.56 -21.30
C GLN A 169 24.88 -12.53 -20.10
N LYS A 170 24.85 -13.84 -20.35
CA LYS A 170 25.02 -14.90 -19.34
C LYS A 170 26.36 -14.86 -18.61
N ILE A 171 27.44 -14.42 -19.25
CA ILE A 171 28.78 -14.42 -18.63
C ILE A 171 28.82 -13.41 -17.48
N TYR A 172 28.28 -12.21 -17.70
CA TYR A 172 28.18 -11.19 -16.66
C TYR A 172 27.26 -11.67 -15.52
N GLU A 173 26.12 -12.27 -15.84
CA GLU A 173 25.16 -12.77 -14.86
C GLU A 173 25.76 -13.89 -13.98
N GLU A 174 26.49 -14.85 -14.57
CA GLU A 174 27.03 -16.01 -13.85
C GLU A 174 28.36 -15.75 -13.14
N CYS A 175 29.24 -14.93 -13.72
CA CYS A 175 30.57 -14.68 -13.15
C CYS A 175 30.58 -13.51 -12.17
N PHE A 176 29.66 -12.54 -12.30
CA PHE A 176 29.65 -11.34 -11.48
C PHE A 176 28.32 -11.09 -10.79
N GLU A 177 27.20 -10.99 -11.50
CA GLU A 177 25.94 -10.55 -10.90
C GLU A 177 25.50 -11.45 -9.74
N LYS A 178 25.50 -12.78 -9.92
CA LYS A 178 25.15 -13.74 -8.86
C LYS A 178 26.09 -13.63 -7.65
N LEU A 179 27.39 -13.67 -7.89
CA LEU A 179 28.41 -13.59 -6.84
C LEU A 179 28.34 -12.27 -6.08
N PHE A 180 28.15 -11.16 -6.81
CA PHE A 180 27.99 -9.83 -6.26
C PHE A 180 26.76 -9.77 -5.35
N LEU A 181 25.60 -10.26 -5.80
CA LEU A 181 24.37 -10.28 -5.01
C LEU A 181 24.50 -11.17 -3.76
N GLU A 182 25.11 -12.35 -3.88
CA GLU A 182 25.35 -13.26 -2.76
C GLU A 182 26.25 -12.62 -1.69
N LYS A 183 27.40 -12.05 -2.09
CA LYS A 183 28.32 -11.37 -1.18
C LYS A 183 27.70 -10.10 -0.57
N SER A 184 26.84 -9.41 -1.32
CA SER A 184 26.02 -8.30 -0.81
C SER A 184 25.08 -8.78 0.28
N ALA A 185 24.34 -9.85 0.04
CA ALA A 185 23.42 -10.40 1.03
C ALA A 185 24.15 -10.80 2.32
N GLU A 186 25.28 -11.52 2.22
CA GLU A 186 26.10 -11.91 3.38
C GLU A 186 26.59 -10.70 4.18
N PHE A 187 27.11 -9.68 3.50
CA PHE A 187 27.62 -8.47 4.13
C PHE A 187 26.52 -7.71 4.88
N TYR A 188 25.40 -7.40 4.21
CA TYR A 188 24.31 -6.63 4.79
C TYR A 188 23.55 -7.38 5.89
N LYS A 189 23.48 -8.71 5.79
CA LYS A 189 23.00 -9.55 6.88
C LYS A 189 23.89 -9.44 8.11
N SER A 190 25.20 -9.46 7.94
CA SER A 190 26.13 -9.30 9.07
C SER A 190 26.09 -7.89 9.68
N GLU A 191 25.99 -6.85 8.84
CA GLU A 191 25.90 -5.45 9.27
C GLU A 191 24.60 -5.20 10.05
N SER A 192 23.46 -5.64 9.51
CA SER A 192 22.17 -5.44 10.18
C SER A 192 22.10 -6.11 11.57
N GLN A 193 22.71 -7.30 11.72
CA GLN A 193 22.79 -8.00 13.00
C GLN A 193 23.65 -7.26 14.05
N LYS A 194 24.67 -6.50 13.64
CA LYS A 194 25.52 -5.73 14.58
C LYS A 194 24.73 -4.63 15.29
N TYR A 195 23.88 -3.93 14.55
CA TYR A 195 23.12 -2.78 15.04
C TYR A 195 21.76 -3.15 15.66
N LEU A 196 21.34 -4.41 15.55
CA LEU A 196 20.05 -4.92 16.03
C LEU A 196 19.87 -4.85 17.56
N LYS A 197 20.90 -4.45 18.33
CA LYS A 197 20.79 -4.28 19.79
C LYS A 197 20.00 -3.05 20.21
N ASN A 198 19.98 -2.01 19.38
CA ASN A 198 19.28 -0.77 19.65
C ASN A 198 18.55 -0.33 18.39
N GLY A 199 17.21 -0.32 18.41
CA GLY A 199 16.40 0.02 17.24
C GLY A 199 16.62 1.46 16.74
N CYS A 200 16.91 2.42 17.61
CA CYS A 200 17.23 3.80 17.17
C CYS A 200 18.54 3.85 16.38
N GLU A 201 19.59 3.22 16.91
CA GLU A 201 20.88 3.12 16.25
C GLU A 201 20.79 2.31 14.96
N PHE A 202 20.00 1.23 14.97
CA PHE A 202 19.71 0.44 13.78
C PHE A 202 19.09 1.30 12.68
N VAL A 203 17.98 1.99 12.97
CA VAL A 203 17.23 2.74 11.95
C VAL A 203 18.09 3.84 11.32
N THR A 204 18.86 4.56 12.14
CA THR A 204 19.78 5.61 11.67
C THR A 204 20.91 5.03 10.81
N LYS A 205 21.58 3.97 11.29
CA LYS A 205 22.68 3.32 10.55
C LYS A 205 22.24 2.68 9.24
N ILE A 206 21.08 2.04 9.22
CA ILE A 206 20.54 1.42 8.00
C ILE A 206 20.19 2.49 6.96
N ASN A 207 19.66 3.63 7.38
CA ASN A 207 19.41 4.74 6.48
C ASN A 207 20.70 5.35 5.93
N GLU A 208 21.75 5.48 6.74
CA GLU A 208 23.09 5.89 6.27
C GLU A 208 23.63 4.90 5.22
N ILE A 209 23.56 3.59 5.49
CA ILE A 209 24.02 2.55 4.56
C ILE A 209 23.26 2.62 3.24
N LEU A 210 21.93 2.76 3.26
CA LEU A 210 21.12 2.87 2.05
C LEU A 210 21.45 4.13 1.25
N ASN A 211 21.64 5.27 1.92
CA ASN A 211 22.02 6.52 1.26
C ASN A 211 23.44 6.45 0.66
N MET A 212 24.34 5.72 1.29
CA MET A 212 25.67 5.44 0.72
C MET A 212 25.54 4.55 -0.52
N GLU A 213 24.77 3.47 -0.43
CA GLU A 213 24.60 2.54 -1.55
C GLU A 213 23.92 3.20 -2.76
N GLU A 214 22.95 4.09 -2.51
CA GLU A 214 22.27 4.89 -3.54
C GLU A 214 23.23 5.73 -4.39
N LYS A 215 24.33 6.23 -3.80
CA LYS A 215 25.36 6.97 -4.56
C LYS A 215 26.10 6.06 -5.55
N PHE A 216 26.18 4.77 -5.26
CA PHE A 216 26.87 3.79 -6.10
C PHE A 216 25.98 3.23 -7.22
N PHE A 217 24.70 3.58 -7.25
CA PHE A 217 23.75 3.10 -8.25
C PHE A 217 24.13 3.49 -9.69
N HIS A 218 24.85 4.59 -9.87
CA HIS A 218 25.34 5.02 -11.19
C HIS A 218 26.44 4.12 -11.78
N PHE A 219 27.00 3.20 -11.00
CA PHE A 219 28.11 2.34 -11.42
C PHE A 219 27.69 0.94 -11.87
N LEU A 220 26.43 0.55 -11.63
CA LEU A 220 25.92 -0.79 -11.94
C LEU A 220 24.95 -0.75 -13.13
N ASP A 221 24.83 -1.89 -13.83
CA ASP A 221 23.77 -2.05 -14.83
C ASP A 221 22.39 -1.95 -14.18
N SER A 222 21.44 -1.34 -14.90
CA SER A 222 20.07 -1.10 -14.43
C SER A 222 19.34 -2.38 -13.96
N LYS A 223 19.64 -3.54 -14.55
CA LYS A 223 19.04 -4.82 -14.13
C LYS A 223 19.64 -5.33 -12.82
N THR A 224 20.97 -5.27 -12.70
CA THR A 224 21.70 -5.62 -11.47
C THR A 224 21.26 -4.73 -10.32
N LEU A 225 21.07 -3.44 -10.59
CA LEU A 225 20.58 -2.45 -9.64
C LEU A 225 19.23 -2.84 -9.03
N SER A 226 18.29 -3.22 -9.90
CA SER A 226 16.95 -3.61 -9.48
C SER A 226 16.98 -4.82 -8.56
N LYS A 227 17.85 -5.81 -8.86
CA LYS A 227 18.05 -7.00 -8.02
C LYS A 227 18.77 -6.68 -6.71
N LEU A 228 19.79 -5.83 -6.74
CA LEU A 228 20.51 -5.39 -5.54
C LEU A 228 19.57 -4.66 -4.57
N ASN A 229 18.71 -3.78 -5.06
CA ASN A 229 17.71 -3.09 -4.25
C ASN A 229 16.78 -4.07 -3.52
N ILE A 230 16.37 -5.15 -4.19
CA ILE A 230 15.55 -6.20 -3.55
C ILE A 230 16.34 -6.88 -2.42
N VAL A 231 17.62 -7.21 -2.65
CA VAL A 231 18.49 -7.82 -1.62
C VAL A 231 18.68 -6.88 -0.43
N LEU A 232 18.96 -5.60 -0.67
CA LEU A 232 19.10 -4.58 0.38
C LEU A 232 17.83 -4.46 1.22
N ILE A 233 16.67 -4.30 0.56
CA ILE A 233 15.38 -4.17 1.25
C ILE A 233 15.07 -5.45 2.04
N TYR A 234 15.41 -6.63 1.52
CA TYR A 234 15.16 -7.88 2.21
C TYR A 234 16.06 -8.06 3.44
N GLU A 235 17.38 -7.98 3.27
CA GLU A 235 18.35 -8.29 4.32
C GLU A 235 18.50 -7.19 5.37
N LEU A 236 18.36 -5.92 4.99
CA LEU A 236 18.47 -4.80 5.93
C LEU A 236 17.14 -4.51 6.61
N ILE A 237 16.03 -4.52 5.87
CA ILE A 237 14.74 -4.04 6.40
C ILE A 237 13.83 -5.22 6.73
N THR A 238 13.44 -6.01 5.72
CA THR A 238 12.36 -7.01 5.83
C THR A 238 12.64 -8.08 6.89
N SER A 239 13.86 -8.60 6.95
CA SER A 239 14.27 -9.65 7.88
C SER A 239 14.29 -9.19 9.34
N ASN A 240 14.53 -7.89 9.59
CA ASN A 240 14.81 -7.36 10.92
C ASN A 240 13.66 -6.50 11.49
N ILE A 241 12.76 -6.01 10.64
CA ILE A 241 11.73 -5.06 11.05
C ILE A 241 10.77 -5.62 12.09
N GLN A 242 10.43 -6.91 12.00
CA GLN A 242 9.57 -7.55 12.99
C GLN A 242 10.24 -7.60 14.38
N SER A 243 11.55 -7.81 14.42
CA SER A 243 12.32 -7.76 15.66
C SER A 243 12.28 -6.37 16.28
N ILE A 244 12.41 -5.30 15.49
CA ILE A 244 12.37 -3.90 15.97
C ILE A 244 10.98 -3.51 16.46
N LEU A 245 9.92 -3.98 15.79
CA LEU A 245 8.54 -3.75 16.22
C LEU A 245 8.24 -4.46 17.55
N ASN A 246 8.80 -5.67 17.74
CA ASN A 246 8.50 -6.50 18.92
C ASN A 246 9.50 -6.33 20.08
N MET A 247 10.60 -5.61 19.89
CA MET A 247 11.63 -5.43 20.90
C MET A 247 11.10 -4.61 22.10
N GLU A 248 11.18 -5.18 23.30
CA GLU A 248 10.68 -4.56 24.54
C GLU A 248 11.50 -3.32 24.96
N HIS A 249 12.80 -3.33 24.68
CA HIS A 249 13.72 -2.24 25.02
C HIS A 249 14.50 -1.81 23.78
N GLY A 250 14.36 -0.55 23.37
CA GLY A 250 15.02 0.01 22.18
C GLY A 250 14.27 -0.19 20.86
N GLY A 251 13.09 -0.82 20.86
CA GLY A 251 12.22 -0.93 19.68
C GLY A 251 11.31 0.28 19.45
N ILE A 252 10.27 0.11 18.63
CA ILE A 252 9.31 1.18 18.32
C ILE A 252 8.61 1.74 19.58
N VAL A 253 8.34 0.91 20.59
CA VAL A 253 7.74 1.34 21.85
C VAL A 253 8.66 2.31 22.60
N TYR A 254 9.96 2.01 22.64
CA TYR A 254 10.95 2.90 23.25
C TYR A 254 11.03 4.24 22.50
N MET A 255 10.97 4.22 21.17
CA MET A 255 10.95 5.46 20.37
C MET A 255 9.72 6.32 20.68
N LEU A 256 8.55 5.69 20.86
CA LEU A 256 7.30 6.37 21.23
C LEU A 256 7.36 6.94 22.66
N GLU A 257 7.95 6.22 23.61
CA GLU A 257 8.10 6.67 25.00
C GLU A 257 9.06 7.85 25.14
N ASN A 258 10.16 7.85 24.39
CA ASN A 258 11.21 8.88 24.49
C ASN A 258 11.04 10.04 23.50
N ASN A 259 9.94 10.07 22.72
CA ASN A 259 9.69 11.07 21.68
C ASN A 259 10.79 11.15 20.61
N CYS A 260 11.37 10.01 20.22
CA CYS A 260 12.37 9.89 19.14
C CYS A 260 11.71 10.08 17.76
N THR A 261 11.29 11.30 17.43
CA THR A 261 10.49 11.57 16.22
C THR A 261 11.29 11.45 14.92
N GLU A 262 12.59 11.73 14.95
CA GLU A 262 13.44 11.64 13.77
C GLU A 262 13.64 10.17 13.35
N GLU A 263 13.95 9.32 14.31
CA GLU A 263 14.13 7.89 14.12
C GLU A 263 12.83 7.22 13.71
N LEU A 264 11.68 7.64 14.26
CA LEU A 264 10.38 7.16 13.81
C LEU A 264 10.13 7.54 12.34
N ASN A 265 10.43 8.77 11.93
CA ASN A 265 10.26 9.17 10.53
C ASN A 265 11.12 8.34 9.57
N ILE A 266 12.35 8.02 9.97
CA ILE A 266 13.22 7.13 9.20
C ILE A 266 12.63 5.71 9.18
N LEU A 267 12.15 5.19 10.30
CA LEU A 267 11.49 3.89 10.34
C LEU A 267 10.27 3.85 9.39
N HIS A 268 9.48 4.93 9.35
CA HIS A 268 8.37 5.06 8.43
C HIS A 268 8.80 5.02 6.97
N SER A 269 9.88 5.72 6.59
CA SER A 269 10.39 5.73 5.22
C SER A 269 11.00 4.38 4.82
N LEU A 270 11.65 3.68 5.75
CA LEU A 270 12.15 2.31 5.52
C LEU A 270 11.00 1.33 5.27
N ILE A 271 9.88 1.44 6.01
CA ILE A 271 8.69 0.62 5.80
C ILE A 271 8.07 0.87 4.43
N GLU A 272 8.04 2.11 3.94
CA GLU A 272 7.49 2.44 2.61
C GLU A 272 8.28 1.82 1.46
N ARG A 273 9.57 1.55 1.66
CA ARG A 273 10.42 0.89 0.65
C ARG A 273 10.09 -0.60 0.48
N ILE A 274 9.36 -1.21 1.42
CA ILE A 274 8.99 -2.61 1.34
C ILE A 274 7.84 -2.78 0.34
N PRO A 275 7.98 -3.66 -0.68
CA PRO A 275 6.90 -3.93 -1.62
C PRO A 275 5.66 -4.47 -0.90
N ASN A 276 4.48 -4.00 -1.32
CA ASN A 276 3.18 -4.29 -0.70
C ASN A 276 3.00 -5.78 -0.35
N GLY A 277 2.73 -6.11 0.92
CA GLY A 277 2.38 -7.47 1.32
C GLY A 277 2.87 -7.97 2.69
N LEU A 278 3.65 -7.21 3.45
CA LEU A 278 4.08 -7.65 4.78
C LEU A 278 3.03 -7.39 5.86
N ASN A 279 2.56 -8.47 6.47
CA ASN A 279 1.79 -8.40 7.69
C ASN A 279 2.72 -8.19 8.90
N PHE A 280 2.98 -6.92 9.22
CA PHE A 280 3.59 -6.55 10.50
C PHE A 280 2.71 -7.02 11.65
N ASP A 281 3.29 -7.77 12.59
CA ASP A 281 2.72 -7.93 13.92
C ASP A 281 3.00 -6.64 14.72
N VAL A 282 1.91 -6.03 15.17
CA VAL A 282 1.86 -4.74 15.87
C VAL A 282 1.37 -4.91 17.32
N SER A 283 1.45 -6.13 17.85
CA SER A 283 1.03 -6.49 19.21
C SER A 283 1.66 -5.60 20.28
N SER A 284 2.94 -5.28 20.16
CA SER A 284 3.65 -4.38 21.08
C SER A 284 3.08 -2.95 21.06
N ILE A 285 2.72 -2.44 19.88
CA ILE A 285 2.09 -1.11 19.74
C ILE A 285 0.69 -1.13 20.35
N ILE A 286 -0.09 -2.20 20.13
CA ILE A 286 -1.42 -2.37 20.75
C ILE A 286 -1.29 -2.35 22.29
N LYS A 287 -0.33 -3.11 22.84
CA LYS A 287 -0.06 -3.14 24.28
C LYS A 287 0.33 -1.76 24.80
N TYR A 288 1.20 -1.04 24.10
CA TYR A 288 1.60 0.31 24.46
C TYR A 288 0.41 1.29 24.48
N ILE A 289 -0.41 1.31 23.43
CA ILE A 289 -1.60 2.19 23.34
C ILE A 289 -2.57 1.86 24.50
N ARG A 290 -2.82 0.58 24.77
CA ARG A 290 -3.68 0.17 25.90
C ARG A 290 -3.15 0.63 27.25
N VAL A 291 -1.84 0.51 27.48
CA VAL A 291 -1.21 0.97 28.74
C VAL A 291 -1.26 2.49 28.84
N ARG A 292 -0.89 3.20 27.77
CA ARG A 292 -0.87 4.67 27.71
C ARG A 292 -2.23 5.28 28.02
N TYR A 293 -3.29 4.72 27.44
CA TYR A 293 -4.66 5.21 27.60
C TYR A 293 -5.48 4.40 28.62
N SER A 294 -4.84 3.55 29.44
CA SER A 294 -5.50 2.70 30.45
C SER A 294 -6.45 3.48 31.34
N LYS A 295 -5.98 4.60 31.90
CA LYS A 295 -6.79 5.50 32.75
C LYS A 295 -8.05 6.02 32.06
N PHE A 296 -7.99 6.29 30.75
CA PHE A 296 -9.17 6.69 29.99
C PHE A 296 -10.15 5.54 29.83
N PHE A 297 -9.65 4.33 29.52
CA PHE A 297 -10.50 3.14 29.41
C PHE A 297 -11.17 2.78 30.75
N ASP A 298 -10.43 2.87 31.85
CA ASP A 298 -10.97 2.66 33.20
C ASP A 298 -12.07 3.68 33.52
N LYS A 299 -11.81 4.97 33.27
CA LYS A 299 -12.81 6.04 33.42
C LYS A 299 -14.05 5.80 32.55
N LEU A 300 -13.88 5.40 31.29
CA LEU A 300 -15.00 5.10 30.40
C LEU A 300 -15.86 3.94 30.93
N ASN A 301 -15.22 2.89 31.46
CA ASN A 301 -15.93 1.75 32.06
C ASN A 301 -16.70 2.16 33.32
N GLU A 302 -16.12 2.99 34.19
CA GLU A 302 -16.81 3.52 35.37
C GLU A 302 -18.04 4.36 35.00
N ILE A 303 -17.91 5.21 33.98
CA ILE A 303 -19.01 6.06 33.50
C ILE A 303 -20.13 5.20 32.91
N LEU A 304 -19.79 4.16 32.15
CA LEU A 304 -20.77 3.21 31.61
C LEU A 304 -21.60 2.56 32.74
N VAL A 305 -20.96 2.17 33.84
CA VAL A 305 -21.65 1.58 35.00
C VAL A 305 -22.58 2.59 35.68
N SER A 306 -22.17 3.87 35.74
CA SER A 306 -23.00 4.94 36.33
C SER A 306 -24.14 5.44 35.41
N ASN A 307 -24.27 4.89 34.20
CA ASN A 307 -25.26 5.29 33.18
C ASN A 307 -25.22 6.79 32.81
N ASN A 308 -24.09 7.49 33.02
CA ASN A 308 -23.93 8.87 32.58
C ASN A 308 -23.45 8.92 31.11
N PHE A 309 -24.40 8.85 30.19
CA PHE A 309 -24.14 8.84 28.75
C PHE A 309 -23.50 10.14 28.22
N ILE A 310 -23.63 11.26 28.94
CA ILE A 310 -23.04 12.54 28.53
C ILE A 310 -21.53 12.50 28.73
N ASP A 311 -21.11 12.26 29.97
CA ASP A 311 -19.69 12.18 30.35
C ASP A 311 -18.96 11.08 29.57
N TYR A 312 -19.68 10.02 29.17
CA TYR A 312 -19.11 8.94 28.35
C TYR A 312 -18.72 9.43 26.97
N VAL A 313 -19.63 10.08 26.25
CA VAL A 313 -19.37 10.57 24.89
C VAL A 313 -18.36 11.71 24.91
N GLU A 314 -18.40 12.59 25.91
CA GLU A 314 -17.40 13.65 26.09
C GLU A 314 -16.00 13.07 26.38
N SER A 315 -15.89 12.09 27.28
CA SER A 315 -14.60 11.43 27.56
C SER A 315 -14.08 10.64 26.34
N LEU A 316 -14.97 10.11 25.50
CA LEU A 316 -14.60 9.43 24.26
C LEU A 316 -14.08 10.43 23.22
N LEU A 317 -14.68 11.62 23.13
CA LEU A 317 -14.20 12.72 22.30
C LEU A 317 -12.82 13.21 22.74
N ASP A 318 -12.60 13.36 24.04
CA ASP A 318 -11.29 13.73 24.60
C ASP A 318 -10.23 12.69 24.24
N LEU A 319 -10.55 11.40 24.42
CA LEU A 319 -9.66 10.32 24.04
C LEU A 319 -9.38 10.32 22.53
N LYS A 320 -10.40 10.56 21.69
CA LYS A 320 -10.22 10.68 20.24
C LYS A 320 -9.25 11.81 19.88
N ASN A 321 -9.43 13.00 20.45
CA ASN A 321 -8.55 14.15 20.22
C ASN A 321 -7.10 13.83 20.62
N GLU A 322 -6.89 13.22 21.79
CA GLU A 322 -5.56 12.78 22.24
C GLU A 322 -4.94 11.74 21.31
N THR A 323 -5.73 10.78 20.82
CA THR A 323 -5.25 9.79 19.84
C THR A 323 -4.95 10.40 18.48
N ASP A 324 -5.68 11.44 18.06
CA ASP A 324 -5.40 12.17 16.80
C ASP A 324 -4.12 13.00 16.90
N ILE A 325 -3.87 13.63 18.04
CA ILE A 325 -2.61 14.33 18.30
C ILE A 325 -1.46 13.34 18.29
N PHE A 326 -1.63 12.17 18.94
CA PHE A 326 -0.65 11.08 18.91
C PHE A 326 -0.37 10.61 17.47
N MET A 327 -1.40 10.36 16.67
CA MET A 327 -1.25 9.94 15.28
C MET A 327 -0.57 11.01 14.43
N LYS A 328 -0.93 12.28 14.58
CA LYS A 328 -0.26 13.38 13.86
C LYS A 328 1.20 13.54 14.26
N LYS A 329 1.53 13.29 15.53
CA LYS A 329 2.90 13.44 16.04
C LYS A 329 3.82 12.31 15.59
N PHE A 330 3.34 11.08 15.65
CA PHE A 330 4.19 9.89 15.47
C PHE A 330 3.92 9.13 14.17
N PHE A 331 2.76 9.30 13.54
CA PHE A 331 2.28 8.51 12.41
C PHE A 331 1.72 9.40 11.28
N ASN A 332 2.34 10.56 11.03
CA ASN A 332 1.85 11.50 10.02
C ASN A 332 1.99 10.96 8.58
N ASN A 333 2.96 10.07 8.34
CA ASN A 333 3.19 9.46 7.04
C ASN A 333 2.09 8.43 6.74
N LYS A 334 1.50 8.49 5.54
CA LYS A 334 0.43 7.57 5.10
C LYS A 334 0.98 6.21 4.67
N ASN A 335 1.72 5.55 5.55
CA ASN A 335 2.26 4.22 5.29
C ASN A 335 1.38 3.10 5.89
N GLN A 336 1.68 1.85 5.55
CA GLN A 336 0.90 0.69 5.99
C GLN A 336 0.84 0.54 7.52
N LEU A 337 1.90 0.97 8.23
CA LEU A 337 1.93 0.93 9.70
C LEU A 337 0.95 1.95 10.28
N SER A 338 0.97 3.20 9.80
CA SER A 338 0.05 4.25 10.26
C SER A 338 -1.42 3.87 10.03
N VAL A 339 -1.74 3.25 8.89
CA VAL A 339 -3.10 2.73 8.62
C VAL A 339 -3.50 1.67 9.63
N LYS A 340 -2.63 0.67 9.89
CA LYS A 340 -2.90 -0.37 10.89
C LYS A 340 -3.07 0.20 12.30
N VAL A 341 -2.24 1.16 12.70
CA VAL A 341 -2.36 1.81 14.02
C VAL A 341 -3.66 2.61 14.12
N GLN A 342 -4.06 3.31 13.05
CA GLN A 342 -5.34 4.02 13.01
C GLN A 342 -6.52 3.04 13.17
N GLU A 343 -6.50 1.90 12.48
CA GLU A 343 -7.54 0.87 12.59
C GLU A 343 -7.63 0.31 14.02
N ILE A 344 -6.48 0.08 14.67
CA ILE A 344 -6.41 -0.35 16.08
C ILE A 344 -7.05 0.69 16.99
N ILE A 345 -6.70 1.97 16.85
CA ILE A 345 -7.26 3.05 17.67
C ILE A 345 -8.78 3.11 17.48
N CYS A 346 -9.27 3.07 16.24
CA CYS A 346 -10.71 3.03 15.95
C CYS A 346 -11.39 1.80 16.59
N HIS A 347 -10.73 0.63 16.57
CA HIS A 347 -11.24 -0.58 17.20
C HIS A 347 -11.27 -0.50 18.73
N LEU A 348 -10.36 0.25 19.36
CA LEU A 348 -10.34 0.45 20.81
C LEU A 348 -11.39 1.47 21.25
N LEU A 349 -11.72 2.46 20.43
CA LEU A 349 -12.67 3.52 20.77
C LEU A 349 -14.14 3.05 20.72
N LYS A 350 -14.49 2.18 19.76
CA LYS A 350 -15.83 1.57 19.54
C LYS A 350 -16.97 2.16 20.39
N PRO A 351 -17.52 3.33 20.00
CA PRO A 351 -18.65 3.92 20.70
C PRO A 351 -19.90 3.04 20.61
N ASP A 352 -20.68 2.99 21.68
CA ASP A 352 -21.98 2.31 21.69
C ASP A 352 -23.05 3.10 20.91
N PRO A 353 -23.71 2.51 19.89
CA PRO A 353 -24.71 3.18 19.07
C PRO A 353 -25.93 3.72 19.85
N GLN A 354 -26.36 3.01 20.90
CA GLN A 354 -27.51 3.40 21.70
C GLN A 354 -27.18 4.57 22.61
N ILE A 355 -26.04 4.51 23.31
CA ILE A 355 -25.55 5.59 24.17
C ILE A 355 -25.30 6.85 23.36
N PHE A 356 -24.67 6.72 22.19
CA PHE A 356 -24.47 7.86 21.30
C PHE A 356 -25.81 8.46 20.84
N SER A 357 -26.81 7.64 20.52
CA SER A 357 -28.15 8.13 20.19
C SER A 357 -28.83 8.90 21.34
N LEU A 358 -28.62 8.47 22.59
CA LEU A 358 -29.12 9.17 23.78
C LEU A 358 -28.41 10.50 24.02
N TYR A 359 -27.10 10.55 23.78
CA TYR A 359 -26.33 11.80 23.84
C TYR A 359 -26.88 12.84 22.86
N ILE A 360 -27.09 12.45 21.60
CA ILE A 360 -27.69 13.32 20.58
C ILE A 360 -29.11 13.75 20.99
N ASP A 361 -29.90 12.84 21.54
CA ASP A 361 -31.26 13.15 22.00
C ASP A 361 -31.29 14.16 23.16
N HIS A 362 -30.37 14.04 24.12
CA HIS A 362 -30.22 15.00 25.20
C HIS A 362 -29.81 16.38 24.67
N PHE A 363 -28.80 16.40 23.80
CA PHE A 363 -28.24 17.62 23.24
C PHE A 363 -29.26 18.40 22.40
N LEU A 364 -30.01 17.74 21.51
CA LEU A 364 -31.01 18.38 20.66
C LEU A 364 -32.30 18.78 21.39
N LYS A 365 -32.46 18.41 22.67
CA LYS A 365 -33.53 18.92 23.54
C LYS A 365 -33.12 20.19 24.30
N LYS A 366 -31.82 20.42 24.47
CA LYS A 366 -31.31 21.56 25.23
C LYS A 366 -31.36 22.83 24.36
N ASN A 367 -31.83 23.93 24.94
CA ASN A 367 -31.71 25.25 24.32
C ASN A 367 -30.29 25.77 24.56
N SER A 368 -29.39 25.49 23.62
CA SER A 368 -28.04 26.07 23.60
C SER A 368 -28.00 27.25 22.63
N LEU A 369 -27.01 28.14 22.76
CA LEU A 369 -26.78 29.21 21.80
C LEU A 369 -26.43 28.61 20.43
N GLU A 370 -26.87 29.23 19.33
CA GLU A 370 -26.72 28.68 17.97
C GLU A 370 -25.26 28.35 17.61
N ASN A 371 -24.31 29.21 18.00
CA ASN A 371 -22.89 29.01 17.70
C ASN A 371 -22.28 27.77 18.39
N ASP A 372 -22.66 27.49 19.62
CA ASP A 372 -22.17 26.32 20.38
C ASP A 372 -22.71 25.02 19.77
N ILE A 373 -23.88 25.09 19.12
CA ILE A 373 -24.55 23.91 18.56
C ILE A 373 -23.84 23.37 17.32
N PHE A 374 -23.35 24.25 16.44
CA PHE A 374 -22.61 23.83 15.26
C PHE A 374 -21.33 23.08 15.61
N GLU A 375 -20.59 23.56 16.62
CA GLU A 375 -19.37 22.88 17.11
C GLU A 375 -19.70 21.50 17.69
N LEU A 376 -20.77 21.41 18.48
CA LEU A 376 -21.22 20.14 19.08
C LEU A 376 -21.71 19.14 18.04
N ILE A 377 -22.40 19.60 16.98
CA ILE A 377 -22.76 18.76 15.84
C ILE A 377 -21.51 18.27 15.09
N GLY A 378 -20.48 19.11 14.96
CA GLY A 378 -19.18 18.71 14.42
C GLY A 378 -18.56 17.56 15.22
N LYS A 379 -18.42 17.73 16.54
CA LYS A 379 -17.90 16.70 17.44
C LYS A 379 -18.72 15.42 17.40
N ALA A 380 -20.05 15.52 17.43
CA ALA A 380 -20.94 14.38 17.27
C ALA A 380 -20.72 13.63 15.95
N THR A 381 -20.47 14.35 14.85
CA THR A 381 -20.17 13.75 13.55
C THR A 381 -18.86 12.95 13.60
N ASP A 382 -17.86 13.42 14.34
CA ASP A 382 -16.60 12.70 14.51
C ASP A 382 -16.75 11.41 15.32
N VAL A 383 -17.63 11.38 16.34
CA VAL A 383 -18.00 10.13 17.04
C VAL A 383 -18.79 9.21 16.11
N PHE A 384 -19.71 9.76 15.31
CA PHE A 384 -20.52 8.99 14.38
C PHE A 384 -19.66 8.24 13.34
N LYS A 385 -18.55 8.85 12.89
CA LYS A 385 -17.58 8.20 11.99
C LYS A 385 -16.93 6.95 12.60
N LEU A 386 -16.78 6.91 13.92
CA LEU A 386 -16.19 5.80 14.66
C LEU A 386 -17.16 4.63 14.88
N LEU A 387 -18.46 4.82 14.65
CA LEU A 387 -19.45 3.75 14.83
C LEU A 387 -19.28 2.67 13.76
N ALA A 388 -19.13 1.42 14.23
CA ALA A 388 -19.17 0.24 13.36
C ALA A 388 -20.60 -0.10 12.92
N GLU A 389 -21.55 -0.07 13.85
CA GLU A 389 -22.95 -0.50 13.65
C GLU A 389 -23.89 0.70 13.44
N LYS A 390 -23.72 1.36 12.29
CA LYS A 390 -24.49 2.58 11.94
C LYS A 390 -25.98 2.33 11.75
N ASP A 391 -26.38 1.14 11.34
CA ASP A 391 -27.78 0.72 11.19
C ASP A 391 -28.48 0.56 12.55
N VAL A 392 -27.76 0.07 13.56
CA VAL A 392 -28.23 0.01 14.95
C VAL A 392 -28.43 1.42 15.48
N PHE A 393 -27.46 2.32 15.26
CA PHE A 393 -27.63 3.75 15.59
C PHE A 393 -28.87 4.33 14.92
N GLU A 394 -29.08 4.11 13.61
CA GLU A 394 -30.21 4.65 12.86
C GLU A 394 -31.56 4.28 13.50
N LYS A 395 -31.70 3.03 13.96
CA LYS A 395 -32.91 2.55 14.64
C LYS A 395 -33.18 3.32 15.93
N PHE A 396 -32.17 3.48 16.79
CA PHE A 396 -32.30 4.25 18.03
C PHE A 396 -32.53 5.74 17.76
N TYR A 397 -31.78 6.32 16.82
CA TYR A 397 -31.91 7.72 16.45
C TYR A 397 -33.31 8.06 15.94
N LYS A 398 -33.89 7.24 15.04
CA LYS A 398 -35.27 7.44 14.57
C LYS A 398 -36.27 7.35 15.71
N LYS A 399 -36.10 6.42 16.65
CA LYS A 399 -36.97 6.28 17.82
C LYS A 399 -36.92 7.53 18.71
N HIS A 400 -35.74 8.09 18.93
CA HIS A 400 -35.57 9.32 19.70
C HIS A 400 -36.09 10.56 18.95
N LEU A 401 -35.77 10.69 17.66
CA LEU A 401 -36.29 11.74 16.78
C LEU A 401 -37.82 11.75 16.77
N ALA A 402 -38.46 10.58 16.60
CA ALA A 402 -39.91 10.47 16.61
C ALA A 402 -40.52 11.02 17.92
N LYS A 403 -39.93 10.68 19.07
CA LYS A 403 -40.38 11.21 20.36
C LYS A 403 -40.19 12.72 20.45
N ARG A 404 -39.05 13.27 20.00
CA ARG A 404 -38.81 14.72 20.05
C ARG A 404 -39.81 15.49 19.20
N LEU A 405 -40.05 15.02 17.97
CA LEU A 405 -40.98 15.64 17.03
C LEU A 405 -42.44 15.57 17.51
N LEU A 406 -42.91 14.40 17.96
CA LEU A 406 -44.32 14.23 18.34
C LEU A 406 -44.67 14.88 19.68
N PHE A 407 -43.74 14.89 20.64
CA PHE A 407 -43.96 15.51 21.94
C PHE A 407 -43.51 16.98 22.02
N GLY A 408 -43.14 17.60 20.89
CA GLY A 408 -42.72 19.00 20.84
C GLY A 408 -41.49 19.30 21.72
N LYS A 409 -40.60 18.33 21.90
CA LYS A 409 -39.37 18.46 22.73
C LYS A 409 -38.14 18.88 21.93
N THR A 410 -38.29 19.13 20.63
CA THR A 410 -37.22 19.66 19.78
C THR A 410 -36.96 21.12 20.12
N SER A 411 -35.69 21.49 20.39
CA SER A 411 -35.32 22.88 20.64
C SER A 411 -35.40 23.75 19.38
N SER A 412 -34.90 23.23 18.25
CA SER A 412 -34.96 23.89 16.94
C SER A 412 -35.03 22.86 15.81
N TYR A 413 -35.96 23.06 14.88
CA TYR A 413 -36.08 22.24 13.67
C TYR A 413 -34.89 22.40 12.73
N GLU A 414 -34.23 23.56 12.74
CA GLU A 414 -33.04 23.79 11.92
C GLU A 414 -31.86 22.95 12.41
N ASN A 415 -31.72 22.77 13.73
CA ASN A 415 -30.68 21.92 14.31
C ASN A 415 -30.88 20.44 13.94
N GLU A 416 -32.13 19.95 13.97
CA GLU A 416 -32.45 18.59 13.52
C GLU A 416 -32.12 18.41 12.03
N LYS A 417 -32.51 19.38 11.18
CA LYS A 417 -32.18 19.38 9.75
C LYS A 417 -30.67 19.39 9.52
N HIS A 418 -29.94 20.21 10.27
CA HIS A 418 -28.48 20.33 10.14
C HIS A 418 -27.79 19.03 10.52
N PHE A 419 -28.16 18.42 11.66
CA PHE A 419 -27.60 17.14 12.08
C PHE A 419 -27.90 16.02 11.07
N ILE A 420 -29.13 15.92 10.57
CA ILE A 420 -29.50 14.95 9.53
C ILE A 420 -28.70 15.18 8.25
N SER A 421 -28.44 16.44 7.86
CA SER A 421 -27.57 16.75 6.73
C SER A 421 -26.15 16.20 6.93
N LYS A 422 -25.58 16.32 8.14
CA LYS A 422 -24.26 15.72 8.44
C LYS A 422 -24.27 14.20 8.35
N LEU A 423 -25.33 13.54 8.82
CA LEU A 423 -25.48 12.09 8.65
C LEU A 423 -25.59 11.69 7.17
N LYS A 424 -26.23 12.54 6.35
CA LYS A 424 -26.37 12.34 4.90
C LYS A 424 -25.02 12.45 4.19
N ASP A 425 -24.18 13.40 4.58
CA ASP A 425 -22.84 13.56 4.03
C ASP A 425 -21.98 12.30 4.29
N GLU A 426 -22.13 11.68 5.46
CA GLU A 426 -21.34 10.52 5.88
C GLU A 426 -21.86 9.16 5.36
N CYS A 427 -23.18 8.98 5.25
CA CYS A 427 -23.81 7.68 4.92
C CYS A 427 -24.70 7.69 3.67
N GLY A 428 -24.89 8.84 3.05
CA GLY A 428 -25.71 9.01 1.86
C GLY A 428 -27.21 9.11 2.13
N ILE A 429 -27.94 9.36 1.04
CA ILE A 429 -29.38 9.67 1.04
C ILE A 429 -30.23 8.50 1.58
N SER A 430 -29.86 7.26 1.28
CA SER A 430 -30.63 6.08 1.68
C SER A 430 -30.70 5.91 3.20
N PHE A 431 -29.65 6.32 3.92
CA PHE A 431 -29.58 6.28 5.37
C PHE A 431 -30.52 7.31 6.02
N THR A 432 -30.58 8.53 5.47
CA THR A 432 -31.33 9.65 6.08
C THR A 432 -32.76 9.78 5.58
N GLN A 433 -33.13 9.11 4.48
CA GLN A 433 -34.42 9.25 3.79
C GLN A 433 -35.62 9.25 4.74
N LYS A 434 -35.67 8.30 5.69
CA LYS A 434 -36.78 8.18 6.63
C LYS A 434 -36.83 9.32 7.63
N ALA A 435 -35.68 9.71 8.18
CA ALA A 435 -35.59 10.83 9.13
C ALA A 435 -35.95 12.17 8.45
N GLU A 436 -35.47 12.39 7.21
CA GLU A 436 -35.85 13.56 6.41
C GLU A 436 -37.37 13.58 6.12
N ALA A 437 -37.95 12.42 5.81
CA ALA A 437 -39.39 12.32 5.57
C ALA A 437 -40.22 12.55 6.85
N MET A 438 -39.72 12.12 8.02
CA MET A 438 -40.35 12.42 9.31
C MET A 438 -40.42 13.93 9.58
N LEU A 439 -39.37 14.69 9.28
CA LEU A 439 -39.40 16.15 9.40
C LEU A 439 -40.43 16.79 8.46
N LYS A 440 -40.47 16.33 7.20
CA LYS A 440 -41.46 16.80 6.21
C LYS A 440 -42.89 16.49 6.61
N ASP A 441 -43.14 15.30 7.16
CA ASP A 441 -44.48 14.91 7.65
C ASP A 441 -44.97 15.89 8.73
N ILE A 442 -44.10 16.32 9.66
CA ILE A 442 -44.45 17.29 10.70
C ILE A 442 -44.77 18.67 10.10
N GLU A 443 -43.95 19.16 9.17
CA GLU A 443 -44.20 20.44 8.48
C GLU A 443 -45.54 20.42 7.73
N ILE A 444 -45.75 19.41 6.89
CA ILE A 444 -46.99 19.23 6.13
C ILE A 444 -48.19 19.11 7.07
N SER A 445 -48.03 18.41 8.19
CA SER A 445 -49.12 18.25 9.15
C SER A 445 -49.48 19.55 9.86
N ASN A 446 -48.49 20.40 10.19
CA ASN A 446 -48.74 21.71 10.79
C ASN A 446 -49.48 22.63 9.81
N ASP A 447 -49.10 22.63 8.54
CA ASP A 447 -49.79 23.37 7.48
C ASP A 447 -51.22 22.89 7.25
N LEU A 448 -51.41 21.56 7.30
CA LEU A 448 -52.72 20.92 7.19
C LEU A 448 -53.61 21.28 8.39
N MET A 449 -53.05 21.32 9.59
CA MET A 449 -53.76 21.69 10.81
C MET A 449 -54.15 23.17 10.79
N THR A 450 -53.26 24.06 10.34
CA THR A 450 -53.55 25.49 10.13
C THR A 450 -54.69 25.67 9.13
N SER A 451 -54.64 24.94 8.01
CA SER A 451 -55.72 24.94 7.01
C SER A 451 -57.06 24.45 7.58
N TYR A 452 -57.04 23.46 8.48
CA TYR A 452 -58.23 22.95 9.14
C TYR A 452 -58.82 23.98 10.10
N LYS A 453 -58.00 24.60 10.96
CA LYS A 453 -58.44 25.65 11.89
C LYS A 453 -59.05 26.84 11.15
N ASN A 454 -58.45 27.28 10.04
CA ASN A 454 -58.96 28.38 9.22
C ASN A 454 -60.34 28.07 8.59
N LYS A 455 -60.59 26.82 8.17
CA LYS A 455 -61.85 26.45 7.50
C LYS A 455 -63.01 26.26 8.48
N ASN A 456 -62.73 25.67 9.64
CA ASN A 456 -63.78 25.24 10.58
C ASN A 456 -64.00 26.19 11.76
N GLY A 457 -63.09 27.16 11.99
CA GLY A 457 -63.11 28.05 13.15
C GLY A 457 -62.99 27.31 14.50
N ASP A 458 -62.93 28.03 15.61
CA ASP A 458 -62.89 27.47 16.98
C ASP A 458 -64.23 26.85 17.43
N LYS A 459 -65.08 26.39 16.50
CA LYS A 459 -66.44 25.87 16.79
C LYS A 459 -66.46 24.42 17.29
N ASN A 460 -65.36 23.91 17.83
CA ASN A 460 -65.30 22.58 18.41
C ASN A 460 -65.26 22.67 19.93
N ASP A 461 -65.98 21.77 20.63
CA ASP A 461 -65.97 21.68 22.09
C ASP A 461 -64.60 21.29 22.67
N ILE A 462 -63.67 20.83 21.80
CA ILE A 462 -62.30 20.41 22.13
C ILE A 462 -61.32 21.13 21.20
N ASP A 463 -60.24 21.69 21.76
CA ASP A 463 -59.07 22.10 20.99
C ASP A 463 -58.33 20.87 20.50
N LEU A 464 -58.60 20.51 19.24
CA LEU A 464 -58.01 19.37 18.58
C LEU A 464 -56.70 19.78 17.90
N ASN A 465 -55.64 18.99 18.09
CA ASN A 465 -54.43 19.05 17.29
C ASN A 465 -54.12 17.66 16.72
N VAL A 466 -53.96 17.55 15.40
CA VAL A 466 -53.72 16.27 14.73
C VAL A 466 -52.41 16.31 13.96
N GLN A 467 -51.55 15.33 14.23
CA GLN A 467 -50.34 15.08 13.47
C GLN A 467 -50.52 13.87 12.53
N VAL A 468 -50.51 14.11 11.22
CA VAL A 468 -50.66 13.08 10.19
C VAL A 468 -49.29 12.58 9.75
N LEU A 469 -49.04 11.29 9.92
CA LEU A 469 -47.72 10.67 9.72
C LEU A 469 -47.77 9.57 8.64
N THR A 470 -46.70 9.44 7.86
CA THR A 470 -46.58 8.38 6.85
C THR A 470 -46.07 7.08 7.48
N LYS A 471 -46.94 6.06 7.60
CA LYS A 471 -46.67 4.80 8.34
C LYS A 471 -45.29 4.15 8.07
N SER A 472 -44.79 4.18 6.84
CA SER A 472 -43.53 3.52 6.45
C SER A 472 -42.25 4.22 6.95
N TYR A 473 -42.33 5.49 7.33
CA TYR A 473 -41.16 6.27 7.74
C TYR A 473 -40.95 6.30 9.26
N TRP A 474 -42.04 6.16 10.01
CA TRP A 474 -42.02 6.33 11.47
C TRP A 474 -41.83 4.99 12.19
N PRO A 475 -41.05 4.96 13.29
CA PRO A 475 -40.87 3.77 14.12
C PRO A 475 -42.10 3.54 15.01
N ILE A 476 -43.21 3.15 14.39
CA ILE A 476 -44.49 2.89 15.06
C ILE A 476 -44.54 1.44 15.55
N SER A 477 -44.66 1.26 16.86
CA SER A 477 -44.97 -0.04 17.49
C SER A 477 -46.43 -0.44 17.24
N ASP A 478 -46.79 -1.68 17.61
CA ASP A 478 -48.15 -2.21 17.45
C ASP A 478 -49.23 -1.24 17.98
N ILE A 479 -50.24 -1.03 17.13
CA ILE A 479 -51.37 -0.16 17.44
C ILE A 479 -52.31 -0.95 18.34
N HIS A 480 -52.47 -0.50 19.58
CA HIS A 480 -53.46 -1.05 20.48
C HIS A 480 -54.82 -0.37 20.26
N SER A 481 -55.91 -1.11 20.46
CA SER A 481 -57.25 -0.54 20.45
C SER A 481 -57.41 0.47 21.59
N CYS A 482 -57.91 1.66 21.27
CA CYS A 482 -58.28 2.70 22.24
C CYS A 482 -59.73 3.10 21.94
N ILE A 483 -60.55 3.15 23.00
CA ILE A 483 -61.91 3.66 22.90
C ILE A 483 -61.83 5.16 23.17
N LEU A 484 -62.06 5.97 22.13
CA LEU A 484 -62.07 7.42 22.28
C LEU A 484 -63.39 7.87 22.91
N PRO A 485 -63.37 8.87 23.81
CA PRO A 485 -64.58 9.54 24.25
C PRO A 485 -65.36 10.13 23.06
N ILE A 486 -66.69 10.12 23.14
CA ILE A 486 -67.59 10.56 22.05
C ILE A 486 -67.23 11.95 21.52
N SER A 487 -66.87 12.88 22.42
CA SER A 487 -66.48 14.24 22.05
C SER A 487 -65.18 14.28 21.23
N ALA A 488 -64.18 13.48 21.61
CA ALA A 488 -62.92 13.35 20.88
C ALA A 488 -63.11 12.63 19.53
N GLU A 489 -63.93 11.58 19.49
CA GLU A 489 -64.27 10.86 18.27
C GLU A 489 -65.01 11.78 17.28
N THR A 490 -65.98 12.57 17.75
CA THR A 490 -66.71 13.53 16.93
C THR A 490 -65.77 14.59 16.35
N ALA A 491 -64.86 15.14 17.16
CA ALA A 491 -63.86 16.10 16.70
C ALA A 491 -62.91 15.48 15.66
N PHE A 492 -62.45 14.24 15.89
CA PHE A 492 -61.59 13.53 14.95
C PHE A 492 -62.30 13.20 13.63
N ASN A 493 -63.58 12.79 13.66
CA ASN A 493 -64.34 12.50 12.44
C ASN A 493 -64.51 13.74 11.56
N LYS A 494 -64.76 14.93 12.13
CA LYS A 494 -64.75 16.19 11.37
C LYS A 494 -63.41 16.46 10.70
N PHE A 495 -62.31 16.20 11.39
CA PHE A 495 -60.96 16.32 10.81
C PHE A 495 -60.73 15.29 9.70
N LYS A 496 -61.17 14.05 9.90
CA LYS A 496 -61.06 12.95 8.93
C LYS A 496 -61.79 13.28 7.62
N ASP A 497 -62.99 13.82 7.69
CA ASP A 497 -63.76 14.25 6.52
C ASP A 497 -63.07 15.41 5.79
N PHE A 498 -62.53 16.38 6.53
CA PHE A 498 -61.69 17.44 5.96
C PHE A 498 -60.47 16.88 5.23
N TYR A 499 -59.75 15.93 5.84
CA TYR A 499 -58.57 15.31 5.25
C TYR A 499 -58.91 14.57 3.95
N PHE A 500 -59.97 13.76 3.95
CA PHE A 500 -60.39 13.01 2.75
C PHE A 500 -60.92 13.90 1.64
N SER A 501 -61.49 15.06 1.96
CA SER A 501 -61.87 16.04 0.94
C SER A 501 -60.67 16.59 0.14
N LYS A 502 -59.47 16.57 0.73
CA LYS A 502 -58.23 17.01 0.09
C LYS A 502 -57.37 15.86 -0.44
N HIS A 503 -57.50 14.67 0.15
CA HIS A 503 -56.64 13.52 -0.14
C HIS A 503 -57.48 12.27 -0.42
N SER A 504 -57.87 12.09 -1.67
CA SER A 504 -58.58 10.91 -2.15
C SER A 504 -57.68 9.66 -2.18
N GLY A 505 -58.22 8.51 -1.77
CA GLY A 505 -57.51 7.22 -1.85
C GLY A 505 -56.55 6.91 -0.70
N ARG A 506 -56.56 7.71 0.38
CA ARG A 506 -55.76 7.46 1.59
C ARG A 506 -56.63 6.95 2.74
N THR A 507 -56.03 6.21 3.66
CA THR A 507 -56.67 5.74 4.90
C THR A 507 -55.97 6.35 6.11
N LEU A 508 -56.75 6.90 7.05
CA LEU A 508 -56.23 7.39 8.34
C LEU A 508 -56.48 6.36 9.44
N THR A 509 -55.45 6.06 10.22
CA THR A 509 -55.53 5.22 11.42
C THR A 509 -54.98 5.99 12.60
N ILE A 510 -55.71 6.03 13.71
CA ILE A 510 -55.28 6.70 14.94
C ILE A 510 -54.26 5.82 15.65
N ASN A 511 -53.17 6.43 16.13
CA ASN A 511 -52.22 5.77 17.00
C ASN A 511 -52.29 6.35 18.42
N PRO A 512 -52.93 5.64 19.39
CA PRO A 512 -53.10 6.15 20.75
C PRO A 512 -51.80 6.18 21.56
N ASN A 513 -50.74 5.48 21.13
CA ASN A 513 -49.48 5.43 21.88
C ASN A 513 -48.76 6.79 21.95
N PHE A 514 -48.99 7.66 20.96
CA PHE A 514 -48.36 8.98 20.87
C PHE A 514 -49.34 10.13 21.12
N GLY A 515 -50.62 9.83 21.36
CA GLY A 515 -51.61 10.85 21.67
C GLY A 515 -51.64 11.21 23.15
N PHE A 516 -51.93 12.48 23.45
CA PHE A 516 -52.19 12.97 24.79
C PHE A 516 -53.42 13.88 24.78
N ALA A 517 -54.04 14.03 25.94
CA ALA A 517 -55.16 14.93 26.16
C ALA A 517 -55.03 15.61 27.53
N ASP A 518 -55.41 16.88 27.57
CA ASP A 518 -55.46 17.66 28.80
C ASP A 518 -56.90 17.71 29.33
N LEU A 519 -57.08 17.28 30.57
CA LEU A 519 -58.37 17.27 31.24
C LEU A 519 -58.41 18.37 32.30
N LYS A 520 -59.44 19.21 32.24
CA LYS A 520 -59.77 20.15 33.32
C LYS A 520 -60.62 19.39 34.34
N ALA A 521 -60.03 19.08 35.49
CA ALA A 521 -60.70 18.39 36.58
C ALA A 521 -60.96 19.36 37.75
N THR A 522 -62.14 19.28 38.35
CA THR A 522 -62.46 20.06 39.56
C THR A 522 -62.70 19.09 40.72
N PHE A 523 -61.81 19.09 41.70
CA PHE A 523 -61.92 18.27 42.91
C PHE A 523 -62.00 19.20 44.12
N TYR A 524 -63.03 19.04 44.96
CA TYR A 524 -63.19 19.83 46.19
C TYR A 524 -63.03 21.35 45.99
N MET A 525 -63.61 21.89 44.91
CA MET A 525 -63.51 23.29 44.47
C MET A 525 -62.13 23.78 43.99
N VAL A 526 -61.11 22.91 43.90
CA VAL A 526 -59.82 23.22 43.27
C VAL A 526 -59.83 22.76 41.81
N LYS A 527 -59.48 23.68 40.90
CA LYS A 527 -59.34 23.40 39.47
C LYS A 527 -57.92 22.96 39.16
N ASN A 528 -57.77 21.76 38.61
CA ASN A 528 -56.48 21.23 38.14
C ASN A 528 -56.55 20.91 36.65
N ILE A 529 -55.42 21.06 35.95
CA ILE A 529 -55.23 20.56 34.59
C ILE A 529 -54.34 19.34 34.69
N VAL A 530 -54.79 18.20 34.15
CA VAL A 530 -54.03 16.96 34.17
C VAL A 530 -53.89 16.43 32.75
N SER A 531 -52.64 16.25 32.31
CA SER A 531 -52.31 15.68 31.00
C SER A 531 -52.17 14.17 31.10
N PHE A 532 -52.87 13.44 30.22
CA PHE A 532 -52.79 11.98 30.16
C PHE A 532 -52.48 11.49 28.75
N CYS A 533 -51.79 10.35 28.66
CA CYS A 533 -51.59 9.67 27.39
C CYS A 533 -52.83 8.85 27.00
N LEU A 534 -53.22 8.87 25.73
CA LEU A 534 -54.44 8.21 25.25
C LEU A 534 -54.38 6.68 25.38
N HIS A 535 -53.20 6.06 25.34
CA HIS A 535 -53.06 4.61 25.55
C HIS A 535 -53.44 4.14 26.97
N ASN A 536 -53.58 5.05 27.94
CA ASN A 536 -54.04 4.73 29.29
C ASN A 536 -55.57 4.65 29.39
N TYR A 537 -56.32 5.07 28.35
CA TYR A 537 -57.74 4.77 28.21
C TYR A 537 -57.90 3.30 27.75
N ARG A 538 -57.74 2.40 28.72
CA ARG A 538 -58.09 0.98 28.59
C ARG A 538 -59.06 0.66 29.71
N ASN A 539 -60.29 0.36 29.30
CA ASN A 539 -61.50 0.08 30.08
C ASN A 539 -62.34 1.31 30.40
#